data_AF-A0A935RXH7-F1
#
_entry.id   AF-A0A935RXH7-F1
#
_cell.length_a   1.000
_cell.length_b   1.000
_cell.length_c   1.000
_cell.angle_alpha   90.00
_cell.angle_beta   90.00
_cell.angle_gamma   90.00
#
_symmetry.space_group_name_H-M   'P 1'
#
loop_
_entity.id
_entity.type
_entity.pdbx_description
1 polymer ?
#
loop_
_entity_poly.entity_id
_entity_poly.type
_entity_poly.pdbx_seq_one_letter_code
_entity_poly.pdbx_strand_id
1 'polypeptide(L)'
;MKLQLILLMLILLTSCCKNDEYINISCVENVLDKYKMKPKTDKTFSCHTMSLYMLDGIEYYALDCCICDIMFNPFDCNFNDYFYINGQIDTIKAEYFNKNAIMIGIVGAL
;
A
#
# COMPACT_ATOMS: atom_id res chain seq x y z
N MET A 1 -45.88 15.15 22.43
CA MET A 1 -45.35 15.14 21.05
C MET A 1 -43.88 15.56 20.91
N LYS A 2 -43.31 16.43 21.77
CA LYS A 2 -41.89 16.85 21.65
C LYS A 2 -40.87 15.75 22.00
N LEU A 3 -41.20 14.85 22.93
CA LEU A 3 -40.29 13.77 23.36
C LEU A 3 -40.08 12.68 22.30
N GLN A 4 -41.09 12.41 21.48
CA GLN A 4 -41.01 11.38 20.43
C GLN A 4 -40.14 11.82 19.24
N LEU A 5 -40.06 13.12 18.94
CA LEU A 5 -39.17 13.65 17.89
C LEU A 5 -37.69 13.52 18.27
N ILE A 6 -37.37 13.69 19.56
CA ILE A 6 -35.99 13.61 20.06
C ILE A 6 -35.47 12.17 19.97
N LEU A 7 -36.33 11.20 20.28
CA LEU A 7 -35.98 9.78 20.19
C LEU A 7 -35.72 9.34 18.74
N LEU A 8 -36.45 9.90 17.77
CA LEU A 8 -36.29 9.58 16.36
C LEU A 8 -34.99 10.17 15.76
N MET A 9 -34.57 11.36 16.20
CA MET A 9 -33.28 11.94 15.82
C MET A 9 -32.08 11.15 16.38
N LEU A 10 -32.20 10.60 17.58
CA LEU A 10 -31.11 9.80 18.19
C LEU A 10 -30.84 8.49 17.43
N ILE A 11 -31.88 7.87 16.85
CA ILE A 11 -31.75 6.61 16.10
C ILE A 11 -31.11 6.83 14.72
N LEU A 12 -31.29 8.00 14.12
CA LEU A 12 -30.69 8.36 12.82
C LEU A 12 -29.19 8.70 12.92
N LEU A 13 -28.69 9.04 14.11
CA LEU A 13 -27.26 9.33 14.34
C LEU A 13 -26.42 8.05 14.52
N THR A 14 -27.02 6.91 14.84
CA THR A 14 -26.28 5.65 15.05
C THR A 14 -26.05 4.84 13.78
N SER A 15 -26.62 5.24 12.63
CA SER A 15 -26.47 4.52 11.36
C SER A 15 -25.35 5.06 10.45
N CYS A 16 -24.61 6.09 10.87
CA CYS A 16 -23.60 6.74 10.01
C CYS A 16 -22.15 6.40 10.39
N CYS A 17 -21.89 5.18 10.88
CA CYS A 17 -20.55 4.61 10.94
C CYS A 17 -20.60 3.13 10.55
N LYS A 18 -20.88 2.83 9.28
CA LYS A 18 -20.17 1.72 8.66
C LYS A 18 -18.73 2.20 8.50
N ASN A 19 -17.95 2.09 9.57
CA ASN A 19 -16.51 1.99 9.38
C ASN A 19 -16.32 0.65 8.69
N ASP A 20 -16.11 0.68 7.38
CA ASP A 20 -15.30 -0.34 6.74
C ASP A 20 -13.91 -0.21 7.41
N GLU A 21 -13.75 -0.87 8.56
CA GLU A 21 -12.46 -1.11 9.20
C GLU A 21 -11.68 -2.06 8.29
N TYR A 22 -11.19 -1.54 7.15
CA TYR A 22 -9.98 -2.06 6.56
C TYR A 22 -8.86 -1.70 7.54
N ILE A 23 -8.65 -2.57 8.51
CA ILE A 23 -7.42 -2.56 9.30
C ILE A 23 -6.30 -2.98 8.34
N ASN A 24 -5.82 -2.04 7.54
CA ASN A 24 -4.60 -2.22 6.77
C ASN A 24 -3.45 -2.12 7.79
N ILE A 25 -3.18 -3.22 8.49
CA ILE A 25 -1.99 -3.35 9.32
C ILE A 25 -0.83 -3.26 8.35
N SER A 26 -0.16 -2.11 8.32
CA SER A 26 0.99 -1.87 7.47
C SER A 26 1.99 -3.01 7.63
N CYS A 27 2.33 -3.70 6.54
CA CYS A 27 3.17 -4.89 6.57
C CYS A 27 4.66 -4.58 6.36
N VAL A 28 5.03 -3.30 6.45
CA VAL A 28 6.38 -2.77 6.21
C VAL A 28 7.43 -3.58 6.96
N GLU A 29 7.25 -3.86 8.25
CA GLU A 29 8.23 -4.58 9.06
C GLU A 29 8.52 -5.99 8.51
N ASN A 30 7.47 -6.71 8.08
CA ASN A 30 7.60 -8.04 7.48
C ASN A 30 8.32 -7.98 6.13
N VAL A 31 8.01 -6.97 5.31
CA VAL A 31 8.68 -6.76 4.02
C VAL A 31 10.17 -6.46 4.25
N LEU A 32 10.49 -5.55 5.16
CA LEU A 32 11.88 -5.19 5.45
C LEU A 32 12.68 -6.37 5.99
N ASP A 33 12.12 -7.19 6.89
CA ASP A 33 12.81 -8.38 7.39
C ASP A 33 13.06 -9.42 6.29
N LYS A 34 12.10 -9.65 5.38
CA LYS A 34 12.27 -10.58 4.27
C LYS A 34 13.46 -10.19 3.37
N TYR A 35 13.58 -8.91 3.06
CA TYR A 35 14.66 -8.39 2.21
C TYR A 35 15.91 -7.99 2.99
N LYS A 36 15.94 -8.25 4.32
CA LYS A 36 17.06 -7.92 5.23
C LYS A 36 17.45 -6.44 5.19
N MET A 37 16.46 -5.58 5.00
CA MET A 37 16.62 -4.13 4.93
C MET A 37 16.34 -3.49 6.29
N LYS A 38 16.99 -2.35 6.55
CA LYS A 38 16.73 -1.55 7.74
C LYS A 38 15.64 -0.52 7.45
N PRO A 39 14.74 -0.22 8.41
CA PRO A 39 13.81 0.88 8.29
C PRO A 39 14.55 2.18 7.99
N LYS A 40 13.97 2.97 7.08
CA LYS A 40 14.52 4.27 6.68
C LYS A 40 13.43 5.33 6.81
N THR A 41 13.79 6.44 7.43
CA THR A 41 12.86 7.54 7.72
C THR A 41 13.19 8.81 6.93
N ASP A 42 14.40 8.90 6.37
CA ASP A 42 14.74 9.97 5.43
C ASP A 42 14.25 9.63 4.02
N LYS A 43 14.01 10.68 3.21
CA LYS A 43 13.54 10.54 1.82
C LYS A 43 14.69 10.40 0.82
N THR A 44 15.89 10.08 1.28
CA THR A 44 17.08 10.11 0.44
C THR A 44 17.22 8.80 -0.30
N PHE A 45 17.15 8.82 -1.63
CA PHE A 45 17.40 7.62 -2.42
C PHE A 45 18.84 7.14 -2.25
N SER A 46 18.99 5.84 -2.01
CA SER A 46 20.27 5.12 -2.07
C SER A 46 20.18 4.03 -3.12
N CYS A 47 21.32 3.47 -3.54
CA CYS A 47 21.34 2.48 -4.61
C CYS A 47 20.45 1.26 -4.33
N HIS A 48 20.23 0.89 -3.07
CA HIS A 48 19.30 -0.16 -2.67
C HIS A 48 18.28 0.43 -1.69
N THR A 49 17.06 0.68 -2.17
CA THR A 49 15.96 1.21 -1.36
C THR A 49 14.68 0.44 -1.59
N MET A 50 13.81 0.44 -0.57
CA MET A 50 12.45 -0.07 -0.68
C MET A 50 11.50 1.11 -0.68
N SER A 51 10.73 1.25 -1.74
CA SER A 51 9.72 2.29 -1.91
C SER A 51 8.33 1.71 -1.63
N LEU A 52 7.54 2.44 -0.84
CA LEU A 52 6.14 2.15 -0.54
C LEU A 52 5.23 2.96 -1.46
N TYR A 53 4.26 2.28 -2.05
CA TYR A 53 3.22 2.81 -2.90
C TYR A 53 1.84 2.46 -2.34
N MET A 54 0.86 3.30 -2.64
CA MET A 54 -0.54 3.08 -2.32
C MET A 54 -1.35 3.06 -3.62
N LEU A 55 -2.13 2.01 -3.85
CA LEU A 55 -3.06 1.91 -4.97
C LEU A 55 -4.39 1.37 -4.44
N ASP A 56 -5.48 2.12 -4.64
CA ASP A 56 -6.83 1.77 -4.17
C ASP A 56 -6.91 1.39 -2.67
N GLY A 57 -6.08 2.03 -1.84
CA GLY A 57 -6.01 1.74 -0.40
C GLY A 57 -5.18 0.50 -0.02
N ILE A 58 -4.51 -0.13 -0.99
CA ILE A 58 -3.65 -1.29 -0.82
C ILE A 58 -2.18 -0.86 -0.89
N GLU A 59 -1.37 -1.38 0.05
CA GLU A 59 0.07 -1.14 0.09
C GLU A 59 0.80 -2.03 -0.92
N TYR A 60 1.73 -1.42 -1.66
CA TYR A 60 2.64 -2.09 -2.57
C TYR A 60 4.07 -1.64 -2.35
N TYR A 61 5.01 -2.54 -2.58
CA TYR A 61 6.42 -2.32 -2.30
C TYR A 61 7.22 -2.58 -3.58
N ALA A 62 8.22 -1.74 -3.85
CA ALA A 62 9.14 -1.96 -4.96
C ALA A 62 10.58 -1.82 -4.47
N LEU A 63 11.41 -2.78 -4.88
CA LEU A 63 12.84 -2.72 -4.62
C LEU A 63 13.50 -1.90 -5.74
N ASP A 64 14.02 -0.74 -5.37
CA ASP A 64 14.86 0.07 -6.24
C ASP A 64 16.31 -0.37 -6.04
N CYS A 65 16.91 -0.92 -7.09
CA CYS A 65 18.32 -1.30 -7.09
C CYS A 65 19.05 -0.70 -8.30
N CYS A 66 19.96 0.24 -8.07
CA CYS A 66 20.64 0.97 -9.14
C CYS A 66 21.67 0.15 -9.93
N ILE A 67 22.11 -0.98 -9.36
CA ILE A 67 23.09 -1.89 -9.97
C ILE A 67 22.52 -3.28 -10.28
N CYS A 68 21.28 -3.54 -9.90
CA CYS A 68 20.63 -4.80 -10.20
C CYS A 68 19.88 -4.65 -11.52
N ASP A 69 20.01 -5.63 -12.41
CA ASP A 69 19.20 -5.72 -13.63
C ASP A 69 17.78 -6.23 -13.28
N ILE A 70 17.12 -5.52 -12.37
CA ILE A 70 15.78 -5.84 -11.87
C ILE A 70 14.82 -4.84 -12.49
N MET A 71 13.84 -5.36 -13.21
CA MET A 71 12.74 -4.56 -13.70
C MET A 71 11.87 -4.11 -12.52
N PHE A 72 11.44 -2.86 -12.53
CA PHE A 72 10.45 -2.37 -11.58
C PHE A 72 9.21 -3.26 -11.60
N ASN A 73 8.92 -3.88 -10.46
CA ASN A 73 7.77 -4.75 -10.28
C ASN A 73 7.30 -4.65 -8.83
N PRO A 74 6.19 -3.93 -8.58
CA PRO A 74 5.65 -3.78 -7.24
C PRO A 74 5.01 -5.09 -6.76
N PHE A 75 5.11 -5.37 -5.47
CA PHE A 75 4.51 -6.55 -4.84
C PHE A 75 3.71 -6.18 -3.58
N ASP A 76 2.71 -6.99 -3.25
CA ASP A 76 1.83 -6.78 -2.10
C ASP A 76 2.43 -7.34 -0.79
N CYS A 77 1.71 -7.18 0.33
CA CYS A 77 2.10 -7.73 1.64
C CYS A 77 2.29 -9.25 1.68
N ASN A 78 1.72 -9.98 0.72
CA ASN A 78 1.86 -11.43 0.58
C ASN A 78 2.99 -11.81 -0.39
N PHE A 79 3.75 -10.82 -0.87
CA PHE A 79 4.82 -10.97 -1.85
C PHE A 79 4.36 -11.48 -3.22
N ASN A 80 3.11 -11.21 -3.58
CA ASN A 80 2.64 -11.43 -4.93
C ASN A 80 3.04 -10.26 -5.81
N ASP A 81 3.69 -10.57 -6.92
CA ASP A 81 4.01 -9.60 -7.97
C ASP A 81 2.73 -9.01 -8.57
N TYR A 82 2.65 -7.69 -8.68
CA TYR A 82 1.47 -7.02 -9.23
C TYR A 82 1.46 -7.05 -10.76
N PHE A 83 2.63 -6.90 -11.39
CA PHE A 83 2.73 -6.85 -12.86
C PHE A 83 2.67 -8.23 -13.50
N TYR A 84 2.99 -9.29 -12.78
CA TYR A 84 3.09 -10.62 -13.36
C TYR A 84 1.87 -11.48 -13.04
N ILE A 85 1.25 -12.03 -14.07
CA ILE A 85 0.20 -13.05 -13.95
C ILE A 85 0.64 -14.23 -14.78
N ASN A 86 0.77 -15.40 -14.15
CA ASN A 86 1.23 -16.64 -14.80
C ASN A 86 2.58 -16.47 -15.53
N GLY A 87 3.49 -15.67 -14.98
CA GLY A 87 4.84 -15.44 -15.53
C GLY A 87 4.89 -14.48 -16.72
N GLN A 88 3.77 -13.87 -17.12
CA GLN A 88 3.73 -12.83 -18.16
C GLN A 88 3.39 -11.48 -17.55
N ILE A 89 3.93 -10.41 -18.14
CA ILE A 89 3.62 -9.05 -17.74
C ILE A 89 2.20 -8.72 -18.22
N ASP A 90 1.32 -8.39 -17.28
CA ASP A 90 0.03 -7.77 -17.55
C ASP A 90 0.25 -6.26 -17.77
N THR A 91 0.31 -5.87 -19.04
CA THR A 91 0.57 -4.47 -19.43
C THR A 91 -0.53 -3.53 -18.98
N ILE A 92 -1.79 -3.98 -18.89
CA ILE A 92 -2.92 -3.17 -18.44
C ILE A 92 -2.75 -2.84 -16.96
N LYS A 93 -2.39 -3.82 -16.13
CA LYS A 93 -2.07 -3.59 -14.72
C LYS A 93 -0.85 -2.69 -14.55
N ALA A 94 0.20 -2.89 -15.33
CA ALA A 94 1.39 -2.06 -15.26
C ALA A 94 1.07 -0.58 -15.59
N GLU A 95 0.33 -0.34 -16.67
CA GLU A 95 -0.14 1.00 -17.02
C GLU A 95 -1.05 1.60 -15.94
N TYR A 96 -1.98 0.80 -15.41
CA TYR A 96 -2.88 1.24 -14.34
C TYR A 96 -2.11 1.63 -13.07
N PHE A 97 -1.15 0.81 -12.64
CA PHE A 97 -0.31 1.11 -11.48
C PHE A 97 0.50 2.38 -11.70
N ASN A 98 1.22 2.48 -12.82
CA ASN A 98 2.08 3.62 -13.12
C ASN A 98 1.30 4.94 -13.21
N LYS A 99 0.01 4.88 -13.56
CA LYS A 99 -0.87 6.05 -13.63
C LYS A 99 -1.51 6.43 -12.30
N ASN A 100 -1.89 5.45 -11.48
CA ASN A 100 -2.78 5.67 -10.33
C ASN A 100 -2.12 5.42 -8.97
N ALA A 101 -1.02 4.67 -8.91
CA ALA A 101 -0.33 4.41 -7.67
C ALA A 101 0.36 5.69 -7.17
N ILE A 102 0.24 5.93 -5.87
CA ILE A 102 0.85 7.08 -5.19
C ILE A 102 2.06 6.58 -4.44
N MET A 103 3.26 7.11 -4.75
CA MET A 103 4.44 6.84 -3.94
C MET A 103 4.29 7.55 -2.58
N ILE A 104 4.28 6.77 -1.51
CA ILE A 104 4.19 7.27 -0.13
C ILE A 104 5.56 7.69 0.37
N GLY A 105 6.59 6.88 0.09
CA GLY A 105 7.97 7.20 0.46
C GLY A 105 8.91 6.00 0.44
N ILE A 106 10.15 6.26 0.81
CA ILE A 106 11.17 5.22 1.01
C ILE A 106 11.02 4.70 2.44
N VAL A 107 10.86 3.38 2.59
CA VAL A 107 10.65 2.73 3.89
C VAL A 107 11.83 1.87 4.32
N GLY A 108 12.76 1.55 3.40
CA GLY A 108 13.92 0.73 3.71
C GLY A 108 15.16 1.02 2.88
N ALA A 109 16.33 0.65 3.43
CA ALA A 109 17.61 0.62 2.72
C ALA A 109 18.50 -0.53 3.22
N LEU A 110 19.44 -0.96 2.37
CA LEU A 110 20.54 -1.85 2.74
C LEU A 110 21.79 -1.06 3.19
#